data_AF-A0A9E6WFJ0-F1
#
_entry.id   AF-A0A9E6WFJ0-F1
#
_cell.length_a   1.000
_cell.length_b   1.000
_cell.length_c   1.000
_cell.angle_alpha   90.00
_cell.angle_beta   90.00
_cell.angle_gamma   90.00
#
_symmetry.space_group_name_H-M   'P 1'
#
loop_
_entity.id
_entity.type
_entity.pdbx_description
1 polymer ?
#
loop_
_entity_poly.entity_id
_entity_poly.type
_entity_poly.pdbx_seq_one_letter_code
_entity_poly.pdbx_strand_id
1 'polypeptide(L)'
;MTDLTPREIVSELDRFIIGQKDAKRAVAVALRNRWRRKQLSADLRDEVYPKNILMIGPTGVGKTEISRRLAKLARAPFIKVEATKFTEVGYVGRDVEQIVRDLVDAAIAMTREQMREDVKARAQKAAEDRVITAIAGEDAREGTRELFRKKLKAGELDNTMIELELTDTSNPMQMLNIPGQPGGDMGMMNLGDLFGKAFGGRRTTKRLTVAE
;
A
#
# COMPACT_ATOMS: atom_id res chain seq x y z
N MET A 1 1.40 17.16 0.94
CA MET A 1 0.31 17.72 0.09
C MET A 1 1.00 18.64 -0.88
N THR A 2 0.78 18.46 -2.18
CA THR A 2 1.60 19.12 -3.20
C THR A 2 1.39 20.64 -3.19
N ASP A 3 2.45 21.42 -3.36
CA ASP A 3 2.41 22.90 -3.39
C ASP A 3 1.92 23.46 -4.74
N LEU A 4 1.34 22.61 -5.58
CA LEU A 4 0.91 22.93 -6.93
C LEU A 4 -0.11 24.08 -6.92
N THR A 5 0.11 25.01 -7.85
CA THR A 5 -0.83 26.07 -8.19
C THR A 5 -2.02 25.50 -8.97
N PRO A 6 -3.16 26.20 -9.00
CA PRO A 6 -4.30 25.76 -9.81
C PRO A 6 -3.96 25.57 -11.30
N ARG A 7 -3.06 26.38 -11.85
CA ARG A 7 -2.63 26.28 -13.27
C ARG A 7 -1.83 25.00 -13.51
N GLU A 8 -0.91 24.65 -12.61
CA GLU A 8 -0.13 23.41 -12.71
C GLU A 8 -1.03 22.17 -12.56
N ILE A 9 -2.01 22.21 -11.65
CA ILE A 9 -2.98 21.12 -11.51
C ILE A 9 -3.76 20.92 -12.81
N VAL A 10 -4.27 22.01 -13.42
CA VAL A 10 -4.99 21.92 -14.70
C VAL A 10 -4.08 21.36 -15.79
N SER A 11 -2.83 21.85 -15.89
CA SER A 11 -1.85 21.38 -16.88
C SER A 11 -1.55 19.89 -16.73
N GLU A 12 -1.46 19.38 -15.50
CA GLU A 12 -1.25 17.95 -15.27
C GLU A 12 -2.48 17.12 -15.62
N LEU A 13 -3.69 17.64 -15.35
CA LEU A 13 -4.95 17.01 -15.78
C LEU A 13 -5.12 17.01 -17.31
N ASP A 14 -4.62 18.04 -18.01
CA ASP A 14 -4.68 18.13 -19.48
C ASP A 14 -3.93 17.00 -20.18
N ARG A 15 -2.93 16.38 -19.53
CA ARG A 15 -2.18 15.23 -20.07
C ARG A 15 -3.03 13.96 -20.21
N PHE A 16 -4.14 13.86 -19.48
CA PHE A 16 -4.96 12.64 -19.40
C PHE A 16 -6.42 12.85 -19.77
N ILE A 17 -6.95 14.06 -19.57
CA ILE A 17 -8.33 14.40 -19.86
C ILE A 17 -8.34 15.43 -20.98
N ILE A 18 -9.06 15.19 -22.07
CA ILE A 18 -9.23 16.15 -23.17
C ILE A 18 -10.45 17.05 -22.89
N GLY A 19 -10.32 18.36 -23.09
CA GLY A 19 -11.41 19.31 -22.86
C GLY A 19 -11.77 19.51 -21.38
N GLN A 20 -13.06 19.64 -21.06
CA GLN A 20 -13.58 19.74 -19.68
C GLN A 20 -12.92 20.84 -18.82
N LYS A 21 -12.66 22.02 -19.40
CA LYS A 21 -11.89 23.10 -18.78
C LYS A 21 -12.49 23.55 -17.43
N ASP A 22 -13.81 23.69 -17.36
CA ASP A 22 -14.49 24.16 -16.15
C ASP A 22 -14.40 23.15 -15.01
N ALA A 23 -14.58 21.86 -15.31
CA ALA A 23 -14.43 20.79 -14.34
C ALA A 23 -13.00 20.72 -13.80
N LYS A 24 -11.99 20.82 -14.67
CA LYS A 24 -10.56 20.86 -14.27
C LYS A 24 -10.26 22.07 -13.38
N ARG A 25 -10.77 23.25 -13.73
CA ARG A 25 -10.61 24.46 -12.92
C ARG A 25 -11.25 24.32 -11.54
N ALA A 26 -12.48 23.78 -11.48
CA ALA A 26 -13.20 23.57 -10.24
C ALA A 26 -12.43 22.63 -9.29
N VAL A 27 -11.95 21.49 -9.79
CA VAL A 27 -11.18 20.54 -8.97
C VAL A 27 -9.81 21.10 -8.55
N ALA A 28 -9.16 21.88 -9.41
CA ALA A 28 -7.89 22.53 -9.10
C ALA A 28 -8.04 23.56 -7.98
N VAL A 29 -9.11 24.36 -7.99
CA VAL A 29 -9.41 25.31 -6.92
C VAL A 29 -9.73 24.58 -5.62
N ALA A 30 -10.55 23.51 -5.66
CA ALA A 30 -10.87 22.74 -4.46
C ALA A 30 -9.62 22.10 -3.83
N LEU A 31 -8.71 21.55 -4.64
CA LEU A 31 -7.43 21.02 -4.16
C LEU A 31 -6.54 22.12 -3.58
N ARG A 32 -6.39 23.26 -4.27
CA ARG A 32 -5.60 24.40 -3.77
C ARG A 32 -6.16 24.97 -2.47
N ASN A 33 -7.47 24.97 -2.29
CA ASN A 33 -8.10 25.43 -1.05
C ASN A 33 -7.73 24.52 0.15
N ARG A 34 -7.47 23.22 -0.07
CA ARG A 34 -6.94 22.35 1.00
C ARG A 34 -5.55 22.77 1.45
N TRP A 35 -4.68 23.16 0.50
CA TRP A 35 -3.37 23.72 0.82
C TRP A 35 -3.50 25.05 1.56
N ARG A 36 -4.34 25.97 1.07
CA ARG A 36 -4.58 27.28 1.70
C ARG A 36 -5.09 27.13 3.14
N ARG A 37 -6.01 26.20 3.38
CA ARG A 37 -6.52 25.89 4.71
C ARG A 37 -5.42 25.49 5.70
N LYS A 38 -4.39 24.77 5.24
CA LYS A 38 -3.24 24.39 6.09
C LYS A 38 -2.36 25.58 6.48
N GLN A 39 -2.41 26.68 5.73
CA GLN A 39 -1.67 27.91 6.02
C GLN A 39 -2.42 28.84 6.99
N LEU A 40 -3.68 28.53 7.33
CA LEU A 40 -4.45 29.32 8.30
C LEU A 40 -4.02 29.00 9.74
N SER A 41 -4.27 29.96 10.64
CA SER A 41 -4.19 29.76 12.09
C SER A 41 -5.15 28.65 12.55
N ALA A 42 -4.90 28.06 13.72
CA ALA A 42 -5.69 26.94 14.23
C ALA A 42 -7.18 27.30 14.31
N ASP A 43 -7.50 28.46 14.90
CA ASP A 43 -8.88 28.92 15.10
C ASP A 43 -9.65 29.06 13.78
N LEU A 44 -9.01 29.60 12.73
CA LEU A 44 -9.63 29.76 11.42
C LEU A 44 -9.65 28.47 10.60
N ARG A 45 -8.80 27.50 10.92
CA ARG A 45 -8.67 26.26 10.14
C ARG A 45 -9.88 25.35 10.33
N ASP A 46 -10.48 25.36 11.51
CA ASP A 46 -11.63 24.50 11.85
C ASP A 46 -12.93 25.05 11.27
N GLU A 47 -13.03 26.37 11.09
CA GLU A 47 -14.16 27.06 10.44
C GLU A 47 -14.19 26.86 8.90
N VAL A 48 -13.07 26.47 8.29
CA VAL A 48 -12.97 26.32 6.83
C VAL A 48 -13.25 24.89 6.38
N TYR A 49 -14.47 24.66 5.92
CA TYR A 49 -14.90 23.37 5.37
C TYR A 49 -14.41 23.12 3.92
N PRO A 50 -14.14 21.85 3.55
CA PRO A 50 -13.86 21.47 2.17
C PRO A 50 -14.97 21.89 1.21
N LYS A 51 -14.61 22.37 0.02
CA LYS A 51 -15.56 22.70 -1.05
C LYS A 51 -15.83 21.46 -1.89
N ASN A 52 -16.94 20.79 -1.59
CA ASN A 52 -17.42 19.63 -2.35
C ASN A 52 -17.84 20.05 -3.77
N ILE A 53 -17.74 19.11 -4.72
CA ILE A 53 -17.99 19.37 -6.15
C ILE A 53 -19.08 18.44 -6.65
N LEU A 54 -20.09 19.03 -7.30
CA LEU A 54 -21.09 18.31 -8.08
C LEU A 54 -20.73 18.44 -9.57
N MET A 55 -20.45 17.33 -10.23
CA MET A 55 -20.18 17.30 -11.68
C MET A 55 -21.44 16.89 -12.44
N ILE A 56 -21.93 17.76 -13.33
CA ILE A 56 -23.12 17.52 -14.14
C ILE A 56 -22.69 17.30 -15.60
N GLY A 57 -23.18 16.23 -16.23
CA GLY A 57 -22.91 15.93 -17.64
C GLY A 57 -23.23 14.48 -18.01
N PRO A 58 -23.22 14.11 -19.30
CA PRO A 58 -23.54 12.76 -19.75
C PRO A 58 -22.47 11.73 -19.33
N THR A 59 -22.78 10.44 -19.48
CA THR A 59 -21.81 9.36 -19.23
C THR A 59 -20.64 9.45 -20.23
N GLY A 60 -19.48 8.89 -19.88
CA GLY A 60 -18.32 8.84 -20.78
C GLY A 60 -17.50 10.13 -20.95
N VAL A 61 -17.96 11.30 -20.50
CA VAL A 61 -17.25 12.58 -20.68
C VAL A 61 -16.02 12.81 -19.78
N GLY A 62 -15.65 11.82 -18.96
CA GLY A 62 -14.45 11.90 -18.11
C GLY A 62 -14.65 12.38 -16.67
N LYS A 63 -15.89 12.50 -16.17
CA LYS A 63 -16.17 12.92 -14.76
C LYS A 63 -15.37 12.10 -13.73
N THR A 64 -15.45 10.77 -13.83
CA THR A 64 -14.74 9.86 -12.93
C THR A 64 -13.22 9.92 -13.11
N GLU A 65 -12.75 10.13 -14.35
CA GLU A 65 -11.32 10.17 -14.65
C GLU A 65 -10.67 11.45 -14.11
N ILE A 66 -11.36 12.59 -14.15
CA ILE A 66 -10.91 13.83 -13.50
C ILE A 66 -10.68 13.59 -12.00
N SER A 67 -11.65 12.99 -11.29
CA SER A 67 -11.53 12.71 -9.86
C SER A 67 -10.41 11.70 -9.55
N ARG A 68 -10.29 10.64 -10.34
CA ARG A 68 -9.23 9.63 -10.20
C ARG A 68 -7.84 10.25 -10.38
N ARG A 69 -7.65 11.05 -11.44
CA ARG A 69 -6.38 11.71 -11.74
C ARG A 69 -6.01 12.76 -10.70
N LEU A 70 -6.99 13.53 -10.24
CA LEU A 70 -6.80 14.48 -9.15
C LEU A 70 -6.30 13.80 -7.87
N ALA A 71 -6.90 12.66 -7.49
CA ALA A 71 -6.47 11.92 -6.31
C ALA A 71 -5.04 11.37 -6.45
N LYS A 72 -4.70 10.82 -7.62
CA LYS A 72 -3.32 10.36 -7.92
C LYS A 72 -2.32 11.51 -7.85
N LEU A 73 -2.65 12.67 -8.43
CA LEU A 73 -1.82 13.87 -8.38
C LEU A 73 -1.61 14.38 -6.94
N ALA A 74 -2.67 14.35 -6.13
CA ALA A 74 -2.63 14.77 -4.73
C ALA A 74 -1.98 13.72 -3.80
N ARG A 75 -1.64 12.53 -4.31
CA ARG A 75 -1.28 11.33 -3.52
C ARG A 75 -2.29 11.08 -2.40
N ALA A 76 -3.56 11.11 -2.75
CA ALA A 76 -4.67 10.95 -1.82
C ALA A 76 -5.39 9.61 -2.03
N PRO A 77 -5.88 8.97 -0.96
CA PRO A 77 -6.71 7.77 -1.09
C PRO A 77 -8.00 8.11 -1.86
N PHE A 78 -8.48 7.16 -2.65
CA PHE A 78 -9.61 7.36 -3.56
C PHE A 78 -10.47 6.11 -3.66
N ILE A 79 -11.78 6.29 -3.63
CA ILE A 79 -12.77 5.25 -3.85
C ILE A 79 -13.85 5.75 -4.80
N LYS A 80 -14.46 4.84 -5.57
CA LYS A 80 -15.64 5.09 -6.39
C LYS A 80 -16.79 4.29 -5.80
N VAL A 81 -17.87 4.98 -5.42
CA VAL A 81 -19.08 4.35 -4.90
C VAL A 81 -20.28 4.77 -5.73
N GLU A 82 -21.23 3.87 -5.93
CA GLU A 82 -22.49 4.13 -6.62
C GLU A 82 -23.58 4.37 -5.58
N ALA A 83 -24.28 5.49 -5.68
CA ALA A 83 -25.28 5.90 -4.68
C ALA A 83 -26.46 4.92 -4.59
N THR A 84 -26.83 4.29 -5.71
CA THR A 84 -27.94 3.32 -5.77
C THR A 84 -27.71 2.07 -4.91
N LYS A 85 -26.45 1.78 -4.56
CA LYS A 85 -26.10 0.65 -3.66
C LYS A 85 -26.63 0.81 -2.24
N PHE A 86 -27.01 2.02 -1.84
CA PHE A 86 -27.54 2.33 -0.50
C PHE A 86 -29.05 2.49 -0.48
N THR A 87 -29.69 2.50 -1.65
CA THR A 87 -31.14 2.65 -1.79
C THR A 87 -31.83 1.37 -2.26
N GLU A 88 -31.08 0.35 -2.67
CA GLU A 88 -31.62 -0.92 -3.14
C GLU A 88 -32.26 -1.69 -1.97
N VAL A 89 -33.56 -1.94 -2.06
CA VAL A 89 -34.38 -2.56 -1.02
C VAL A 89 -34.12 -4.07 -1.00
N GLY A 90 -33.33 -4.54 -0.03
CA GLY A 90 -33.12 -5.98 0.15
C GLY A 90 -32.01 -6.32 1.16
N TYR A 91 -32.44 -6.81 2.33
CA TYR A 91 -31.65 -7.51 3.35
C TYR A 91 -30.44 -6.75 3.91
N VAL A 92 -30.62 -6.09 5.07
CA VAL A 92 -29.57 -5.46 5.89
C VAL A 92 -28.50 -4.78 5.03
N GLY A 93 -28.91 -3.70 4.35
CA GLY A 93 -28.15 -3.06 3.29
C GLY A 93 -26.72 -2.68 3.69
N ARG A 94 -25.85 -2.50 2.68
CA ARG A 94 -24.52 -1.95 2.90
C ARG A 94 -24.65 -0.62 3.63
N ASP A 95 -24.01 -0.51 4.78
CA ASP A 95 -23.97 0.68 5.60
C ASP A 95 -23.23 1.82 4.89
N VAL A 96 -23.76 3.06 4.96
CA VAL A 96 -23.10 4.25 4.40
C VAL A 96 -21.73 4.50 5.02
N GLU A 97 -21.50 4.05 6.26
CA GLU A 97 -20.18 4.10 6.89
C GLU A 97 -19.15 3.24 6.15
N GLN A 98 -19.58 2.26 5.36
CA GLN A 98 -18.69 1.45 4.53
C GLN A 98 -17.88 2.31 3.55
N ILE A 99 -18.41 3.45 3.10
CA ILE A 99 -17.68 4.40 2.25
C ILE A 99 -16.41 4.87 2.98
N VAL A 100 -16.52 5.19 4.27
CA VAL A 100 -15.37 5.66 5.05
C VAL A 100 -14.42 4.50 5.36
N ARG A 101 -14.94 3.32 5.68
CA ARG A 101 -14.13 2.11 5.91
C ARG A 101 -13.29 1.76 4.68
N ASP A 102 -13.90 1.69 3.49
CA ASP A 102 -13.22 1.42 2.22
C ASP A 102 -12.15 2.47 1.90
N LEU A 103 -12.42 3.75 2.22
CA LEU A 103 -11.45 4.84 2.03
C LEU A 103 -10.23 4.71 2.95
N VAL A 104 -10.45 4.30 4.21
CA VAL A 104 -9.38 4.03 5.18
C VAL A 104 -8.54 2.85 4.72
N ASP A 105 -9.15 1.76 4.26
CA ASP A 105 -8.43 0.60 3.74
C ASP A 105 -7.57 0.96 2.52
N ALA A 106 -8.11 1.78 1.61
CA ALA A 106 -7.34 2.32 0.49
C ALA A 106 -6.16 3.19 0.96
N ALA A 107 -6.33 3.97 2.02
CA ALA A 107 -5.26 4.78 2.60
C ALA A 107 -4.17 3.94 3.26
N ILE A 108 -4.54 2.88 3.98
CA ILE A 108 -3.61 1.92 4.59
C ILE A 108 -2.79 1.22 3.50
N ALA A 109 -3.45 0.72 2.45
CA ALA A 109 -2.79 0.07 1.33
C ALA A 109 -1.78 1.02 0.64
N MET A 110 -2.21 2.25 0.34
CA MET A 110 -1.34 3.27 -0.27
C MET A 110 -0.14 3.62 0.61
N THR A 111 -0.36 3.76 1.93
CA THR A 111 0.71 4.08 2.88
C THR A 111 1.70 2.93 3.02
N ARG A 112 1.20 1.69 3.10
CA ARG A 112 2.04 0.48 3.19
C ARG A 112 2.94 0.34 1.96
N GLU A 113 2.41 0.62 0.78
CA GLU A 113 3.19 0.58 -0.45
C GLU A 113 4.29 1.66 -0.46
N GLN A 114 3.96 2.89 -0.06
CA GLN A 114 4.96 3.95 0.06
C GLN A 114 6.06 3.58 1.07
N MET A 115 5.69 3.09 2.25
CA MET A 115 6.66 2.68 3.27
C MET A 115 7.54 1.51 2.81
N ARG A 116 7.00 0.59 1.99
CA ARG A 116 7.78 -0.50 1.39
C ARG A 116 8.83 0.02 0.43
N GLU A 117 8.47 0.95 -0.44
CA GLU A 117 9.41 1.56 -1.37
C GLU A 117 10.50 2.36 -0.63
N ASP A 118 10.14 3.08 0.45
CA ASP A 118 11.09 3.85 1.27
C ASP A 118 12.19 2.97 1.91
N VAL A 119 11.86 1.71 2.25
CA VAL A 119 12.81 0.76 2.87
C VAL A 119 13.44 -0.21 1.86
N LYS A 120 12.98 -0.24 0.61
CA LYS A 120 13.36 -1.23 -0.41
C LYS A 120 14.85 -1.36 -0.61
N ALA A 121 15.57 -0.25 -0.78
CA ALA A 121 17.01 -0.27 -0.99
C ALA A 121 17.77 -0.81 0.25
N ARG A 122 17.32 -0.45 1.46
CA ARG A 122 17.91 -0.96 2.71
C ARG A 122 17.61 -2.45 2.89
N ALA A 123 16.37 -2.86 2.62
CA ALA A 123 15.95 -4.25 2.69
C ALA A 123 16.71 -5.13 1.69
N GLN A 124 16.89 -4.65 0.45
CA GLN A 124 17.69 -5.33 -0.56
C GLN A 124 19.15 -5.49 -0.11
N LYS A 125 19.78 -4.42 0.38
CA LYS A 125 21.16 -4.50 0.89
C LYS A 125 21.28 -5.50 2.04
N ALA A 126 20.35 -5.45 2.99
CA ALA A 126 20.33 -6.38 4.12
C ALA A 126 20.12 -7.84 3.66
N ALA A 127 19.29 -8.07 2.64
CA ALA A 127 19.13 -9.40 2.04
C ALA A 127 20.41 -9.87 1.34
N GLU A 128 21.04 -9.01 0.53
CA GLU A 128 22.35 -9.30 -0.10
C GLU A 128 23.42 -9.66 0.94
N ASP A 129 23.50 -8.89 2.03
CA ASP A 129 24.49 -9.12 3.09
C ASP A 129 24.25 -10.45 3.83
N ARG A 130 22.99 -10.87 4.01
CA ARG A 130 22.64 -12.19 4.56
C ARG A 130 23.06 -13.33 3.64
N VAL A 131 22.79 -13.21 2.34
CA VAL A 131 23.19 -14.20 1.32
C VAL A 131 24.71 -14.31 1.25
N ILE A 132 25.43 -13.17 1.21
CA ILE A 132 26.90 -13.15 1.18
C ILE A 132 27.47 -13.80 2.44
N THR A 133 26.87 -13.56 3.60
CA THR A 133 27.32 -14.17 4.86
C THR A 133 27.13 -15.68 4.85
N ALA A 134 26.04 -16.19 4.26
CA ALA A 134 25.82 -17.62 4.09
C ALA A 134 26.82 -18.29 3.12
N ILE A 135 27.30 -17.56 2.09
CA ILE A 135 28.26 -18.08 1.10
C ILE A 135 29.70 -17.97 1.59
N ALA A 136 30.08 -16.81 2.12
CA ALA A 136 31.48 -16.50 2.46
C ALA A 136 31.84 -16.91 3.90
N GLY A 137 30.85 -17.12 4.76
CA GLY A 137 31.02 -17.31 6.20
C GLY A 137 31.00 -15.98 6.98
N GLU A 138 30.70 -16.05 8.28
CA GLU A 138 30.57 -14.88 9.16
C GLU A 138 31.89 -14.08 9.29
N ASP A 139 33.01 -14.80 9.36
CA ASP A 139 34.36 -14.25 9.54
C ASP A 139 35.08 -13.87 8.22
N ALA A 140 34.36 -13.86 7.10
CA ALA A 140 34.94 -13.50 5.82
C ALA A 140 35.48 -12.06 5.82
N ARG A 141 36.74 -11.91 5.36
CA ARG A 141 37.37 -10.60 5.15
C ARG A 141 36.54 -9.74 4.21
N GLU A 142 36.59 -8.42 4.41
CA GLU A 142 35.78 -7.47 3.65
C GLU A 142 36.02 -7.57 2.13
N GLY A 143 37.28 -7.72 1.69
CA GLY A 143 37.60 -7.92 0.27
C GLY A 143 36.98 -9.18 -0.34
N THR A 144 36.87 -10.27 0.42
CA THR A 144 36.19 -11.50 -0.03
C THR A 144 34.68 -11.28 -0.15
N ARG A 145 34.08 -10.58 0.82
CA ARG A 145 32.65 -10.20 0.78
C ARG A 145 32.33 -9.31 -0.42
N GLU A 146 33.21 -8.37 -0.76
CA GLU A 146 33.05 -7.52 -1.94
C GLU A 146 33.11 -8.29 -3.26
N LEU A 147 34.01 -9.27 -3.37
CA LEU A 147 34.09 -10.15 -4.55
C LEU A 147 32.79 -10.94 -4.73
N PHE A 148 32.28 -11.56 -3.66
CA PHE A 148 30.99 -12.27 -3.73
C PHE A 148 29.81 -11.35 -4.01
N ARG A 149 29.82 -10.10 -3.50
CA ARG A 149 28.79 -9.11 -3.83
C ARG A 149 28.77 -8.77 -5.32
N LYS A 150 29.93 -8.65 -5.96
CA LYS A 150 30.01 -8.42 -7.41
C LYS A 150 29.46 -9.62 -8.18
N LYS A 151 29.82 -10.84 -7.79
CA LYS A 151 29.32 -12.08 -8.41
C LYS A 151 27.81 -12.27 -8.23
N LEU A 152 27.27 -11.95 -7.05
CA LEU A 152 25.84 -11.98 -6.77
C LEU A 152 25.07 -11.04 -7.70
N LYS A 153 25.58 -9.82 -7.88
CA LYS A 153 24.97 -8.83 -8.80
C LYS A 153 25.10 -9.20 -10.27
N ALA A 154 26.10 -10.02 -10.62
CA ALA A 154 26.30 -10.54 -11.97
C ALA A 154 25.44 -11.80 -12.26
N GLY A 155 24.73 -12.35 -11.26
CA GLY A 155 23.96 -13.59 -11.39
C GLY A 155 24.82 -14.86 -11.44
N GLU A 156 26.12 -14.76 -11.14
CA GLU A 156 27.04 -15.91 -11.21
C GLU A 156 26.82 -16.91 -10.07
N LEU A 157 26.13 -16.50 -9.00
CA LEU A 157 25.93 -17.29 -7.80
C LEU A 157 24.54 -17.94 -7.73
N ASP A 158 23.66 -17.69 -8.70
CA ASP A 158 22.24 -18.04 -8.68
C ASP A 158 21.98 -19.52 -8.35
N ASN A 159 22.82 -20.43 -8.89
CA ASN A 159 22.70 -21.88 -8.68
C ASN A 159 23.42 -22.39 -7.41
N THR A 160 24.00 -21.51 -6.60
CA THR A 160 24.70 -21.90 -5.38
C THR A 160 23.68 -22.23 -4.30
N MET A 161 23.82 -23.40 -3.67
CA MET A 161 22.97 -23.78 -2.53
C MET A 161 23.44 -23.08 -1.26
N ILE A 162 22.52 -22.42 -0.56
CA ILE A 162 22.76 -21.78 0.73
C ILE A 162 21.75 -22.27 1.76
N GLU A 163 22.14 -22.19 3.03
CA GLU A 163 21.25 -22.45 4.16
C GLU A 163 20.97 -21.13 4.88
N LEU A 164 19.69 -20.79 5.03
CA LEU A 164 19.24 -19.56 5.68
C LEU A 164 18.21 -19.88 6.76
N GLU A 165 18.38 -19.28 7.94
CA GLU A 165 17.31 -19.22 8.93
C GLU A 165 16.25 -18.20 8.48
N LEU A 166 15.08 -18.71 8.11
CA LEU A 166 13.95 -17.89 7.73
C LEU A 166 12.87 -17.99 8.81
N THR A 167 12.10 -16.90 8.98
CA THR A 167 10.93 -16.94 9.86
C THR A 167 9.92 -17.91 9.26
N ASP A 168 9.51 -18.88 10.06
CA ASP A 168 8.53 -19.87 9.69
C ASP A 168 7.14 -19.24 9.78
N THR A 169 6.53 -19.00 8.62
CA THR A 169 5.14 -18.54 8.51
C THR A 169 4.17 -19.69 8.27
N SER A 170 4.62 -20.95 8.32
CA SER A 170 3.71 -22.09 8.27
C SER A 170 2.93 -22.15 9.58
N ASN A 171 1.61 -22.22 9.49
CA ASN A 171 0.73 -22.31 10.64
C ASN A 171 0.35 -23.79 10.83
N PRO A 172 1.04 -24.55 11.72
CA PRO A 172 0.83 -26.00 11.84
C PRO A 172 -0.58 -26.39 12.32
N MET A 173 -1.39 -25.43 12.76
CA MET A 173 -2.78 -25.65 13.19
C MET A 173 -3.78 -25.87 12.04
N GLN A 174 -3.41 -25.64 10.77
CA GLN A 174 -4.27 -26.03 9.64
C GLN A 174 -4.33 -27.56 9.40
N MET A 175 -3.39 -28.32 9.98
CA MET A 175 -3.32 -29.79 9.82
C MET A 175 -3.99 -30.57 10.97
N LEU A 176 -4.50 -29.89 12.01
CA LEU A 176 -5.23 -30.52 13.10
C LEU A 176 -6.73 -30.51 12.83
N ASN A 177 -7.13 -31.07 11.68
CA ASN A 177 -8.52 -31.35 11.39
C ASN A 177 -8.91 -32.61 12.20
N ILE A 178 -9.25 -32.42 13.48
CA ILE A 178 -9.73 -33.49 14.37
C ILE A 178 -11.03 -34.05 13.77
N PRO A 179 -11.06 -35.31 13.31
CA PRO A 179 -12.28 -35.90 12.76
C PRO A 179 -13.33 -36.02 13.88
N GLY A 180 -14.44 -35.29 13.76
CA GLY A 180 -15.63 -35.54 14.58
C GLY A 180 -16.17 -34.39 15.44
N GLN A 181 -15.73 -33.13 15.29
CA GLN A 181 -16.32 -32.01 16.04
C GLN A 181 -16.91 -30.92 15.13
N PRO A 182 -18.24 -30.76 15.05
CA PRO A 182 -18.88 -29.70 14.28
C PRO A 182 -18.92 -28.41 15.11
N GLY A 183 -18.26 -27.34 14.64
CA GLY A 183 -18.57 -25.97 15.07
C GLY A 183 -17.44 -25.08 15.62
N GLY A 184 -16.16 -25.41 15.49
CA GLY A 184 -15.04 -24.64 16.09
C GLY A 184 -14.39 -23.55 15.22
N ASP A 185 -14.89 -23.27 14.02
CA ASP A 185 -14.03 -22.91 12.88
C ASP A 185 -13.75 -21.40 12.63
N MET A 186 -14.11 -20.48 13.54
CA MET A 186 -14.05 -19.03 13.22
C MET A 186 -13.32 -18.13 14.23
N GLY A 187 -12.82 -18.66 15.35
CA GLY A 187 -12.19 -17.83 16.41
C GLY A 187 -10.68 -17.95 16.57
N MET A 188 -10.07 -19.03 16.08
CA MET A 188 -8.68 -19.41 16.44
C MET A 188 -7.61 -18.98 15.42
N MET A 189 -8.01 -18.53 14.22
CA MET A 189 -7.05 -18.16 13.16
C MET A 189 -6.23 -16.90 13.49
N ASN A 190 -6.74 -16.02 14.35
CA ASN A 190 -6.04 -14.77 14.74
C ASN A 190 -5.16 -14.91 15.99
N LEU A 191 -5.41 -15.89 16.87
CA LEU A 191 -4.68 -16.02 18.13
C LEU A 191 -3.26 -16.58 17.92
N GLY A 192 -3.09 -17.51 16.97
CA GLY A 192 -1.79 -18.10 16.64
C GLY A 192 -0.80 -17.10 16.04
N ASP A 193 -1.26 -16.26 15.11
CA ASP A 193 -0.43 -15.20 14.49
C ASP A 193 -0.07 -14.07 15.48
N LEU A 194 -0.95 -13.79 16.44
CA LEU A 194 -0.70 -12.81 17.50
C LEU A 194 0.31 -13.35 18.53
N PHE A 195 0.18 -14.63 18.92
CA PHE A 195 1.06 -15.29 19.89
C PHE A 195 2.46 -15.56 19.31
N GLY A 196 2.56 -15.91 18.03
CA GLY A 196 3.83 -16.07 17.32
C GLY A 196 4.62 -14.77 17.16
N LYS A 197 3.95 -13.61 17.06
CA LYS A 197 4.61 -12.31 17.05
C LYS A 197 5.12 -11.87 18.43
N ALA A 198 4.48 -12.30 19.52
CA ALA A 198 4.84 -11.94 20.89
C ALA A 198 6.06 -12.72 21.44
N PHE A 199 6.28 -13.95 20.97
CA PHE A 199 7.35 -14.85 21.46
C PHE A 199 8.57 -14.97 20.53
N GLY A 200 8.69 -14.09 19.54
CA GLY A 200 9.74 -14.18 18.52
C GLY A 200 9.48 -15.38 17.62
N GLY A 201 8.78 -15.15 16.50
CA GLY A 201 8.28 -16.20 15.62
C GLY A 201 9.29 -17.31 15.34
N ARG A 202 8.80 -18.56 15.28
CA ARG A 202 9.62 -19.75 15.00
C ARG A 202 10.51 -19.49 13.79
N ARG A 203 11.78 -19.87 13.90
CA ARG A 203 12.74 -19.86 12.79
C ARG A 203 12.97 -21.28 12.32
N THR A 204 13.08 -21.45 11.01
CA THR A 204 13.42 -22.73 10.39
C THR A 204 14.56 -22.52 9.40
N THR A 205 15.54 -23.42 9.43
CA THR A 205 16.65 -23.41 8.48
C THR A 205 16.17 -24.03 7.18
N LYS A 206 16.16 -23.24 6.11
CA LYS A 206 15.84 -23.73 4.77
C LYS A 206 17.09 -23.75 3.93
N ARG A 207 17.24 -24.83 3.16
CA ARG A 207 18.25 -24.96 2.11
C ARG A 207 17.61 -24.63 0.76
N LEU A 208 18.11 -23.61 0.10
CA LEU A 208 17.58 -23.09 -1.17
C LEU A 208 18.72 -22.59 -2.06
N THR A 209 18.44 -22.36 -3.34
CA THR A 209 19.38 -21.68 -4.23
C THR A 209 19.45 -20.18 -3.92
N VAL A 210 20.52 -19.50 -4.32
CA VAL A 210 20.64 -18.04 -4.16
C VAL A 210 19.57 -17.26 -4.93
N ALA A 211 19.06 -17.84 -6.03
CA ALA A 211 18.01 -17.23 -6.85
C ALA A 211 16.61 -17.26 -6.21
N GLU A 212 16.38 -18.17 -5.26
CA GLU A 212 15.10 -18.38 -4.55
C GLU A 212 14.99 -17.50 -3.28
#